data_AF-R7YL64-F1
#
_entry.id   AF-R7YL64-F1
#
_cell.length_a   1.000
_cell.length_b   1.000
_cell.length_c   1.000
_cell.angle_alpha   90.00
_cell.angle_beta   90.00
_cell.angle_gamma   90.00
#
_symmetry.space_group_name_H-M   'P 1'
#
loop_
_entity.id
_entity.type
_entity.pdbx_description
1 polymer ?
#
loop_
_entity_poly.entity_id
_entity_poly.type
_entity_poly.pdbx_seq_one_letter_code
_entity_poly.pdbx_strand_id
1 'polypeptide(L)'
;MSTTDAPPAYTAAPNAAPALSVNSLAPPADDPYTFLSSFDTVFLIDDSGSMAGSRWAETRSALETITPICVAHDADGIDLYFLNRADSEWYHNVKLSSTVAEIFSSVRPGGGTPTGQRLNGILRPYLKRYERSPESTKPLNIIIITDGEPSDDVESPIVAAAKKLDKLDAPAWQVGIQFFQVGREPAAKAHLKQLDDELAELAGEEELRDIVDTVPFTGAEGGELTGDGILKVVLGAVNRRLDRKKSKDLHR
;
A
#
# COMPACT_ATOMS: atom_id res chain seq x y z
N MET A 1 19.87 -19.16 79.09
CA MET A 1 19.51 -20.03 77.95
C MET A 1 18.27 -19.47 77.29
N SER A 2 18.42 -18.66 76.24
CA SER A 2 17.33 -18.30 75.32
C SER A 2 17.95 -18.03 73.96
N THR A 3 17.51 -18.83 73.00
CA THR A 3 17.95 -18.94 71.62
C THR A 3 17.33 -17.83 70.77
N THR A 4 18.16 -17.03 70.09
CA THR A 4 17.75 -16.16 68.99
C THR A 4 17.57 -17.00 67.74
N ASP A 5 16.34 -17.37 67.41
CA ASP A 5 15.98 -18.00 66.14
C ASP A 5 15.66 -16.91 65.12
N ALA A 6 16.35 -16.91 63.99
CA ALA A 6 16.10 -16.01 62.87
C ALA A 6 14.88 -16.51 62.06
N PRO A 7 14.08 -15.61 61.45
CA PRO A 7 12.92 -16.02 60.66
C PRO A 7 13.35 -16.78 59.38
N PRO A 8 12.51 -17.71 58.88
CA PRO A 8 12.86 -18.55 57.74
C PRO A 8 13.01 -17.73 56.44
N ALA A 9 13.96 -18.17 55.61
CA ALA A 9 14.20 -17.61 54.28
C ALA A 9 12.98 -17.78 53.37
N TYR A 10 12.52 -16.69 52.76
CA TYR A 10 11.46 -16.73 51.75
C TYR A 10 11.98 -17.40 50.48
N THR A 11 11.43 -18.58 50.16
CA THR A 11 11.61 -19.25 48.86
C THR A 11 10.83 -18.47 47.79
N ALA A 12 11.53 -17.94 46.79
CA ALA A 12 10.91 -17.37 45.60
C ALA A 12 10.25 -18.48 44.77
N ALA A 13 8.96 -18.34 44.48
CA ALA A 13 8.23 -19.23 43.58
C ALA A 13 8.74 -19.07 42.13
N PRO A 14 8.83 -20.15 41.32
CA PRO A 14 9.25 -20.06 39.93
C PRO A 14 8.03 -19.66 39.07
N ASN A 15 7.73 -18.37 39.00
CA ASN A 15 6.89 -17.86 37.91
C ASN A 15 7.79 -17.60 36.69
N ALA A 16 8.23 -18.68 36.05
CA ALA A 16 8.76 -18.63 34.70
C ALA A 16 7.56 -18.56 33.75
N ALA A 17 7.17 -17.35 33.35
CA ALA A 17 6.39 -17.17 32.12
C ALA A 17 7.19 -17.82 30.97
N PRO A 18 6.56 -18.55 30.05
CA PRO A 18 7.28 -19.11 28.92
C PRO A 18 7.83 -17.94 28.10
N ALA A 19 9.16 -17.80 28.09
CA ALA A 19 9.83 -16.98 27.10
C ALA A 19 9.44 -17.54 25.74
N LEU A 20 8.70 -16.74 24.96
CA LEU A 20 8.38 -17.07 23.58
C LEU A 20 9.70 -17.21 22.83
N SER A 21 10.11 -18.46 22.59
CA SER A 21 11.16 -18.79 21.64
C SER A 21 10.74 -18.20 20.31
N VAL A 22 11.49 -17.20 19.84
CA VAL A 22 11.35 -16.66 18.49
C VAL A 22 11.87 -17.73 17.54
N ASN A 23 11.07 -18.78 17.34
CA ASN A 23 11.27 -19.70 16.24
C ASN A 23 10.95 -18.91 14.99
N SER A 24 11.98 -18.73 14.17
CA SER A 24 11.91 -18.39 12.76
C SER A 24 10.79 -19.17 12.08
N LEU A 25 9.63 -18.52 11.95
CA LEU A 25 8.52 -18.99 11.15
C LEU A 25 8.91 -18.72 9.70
N ALA A 26 9.30 -19.77 8.98
CA ALA A 26 9.00 -19.79 7.55
C ALA A 26 7.51 -19.45 7.40
N PRO A 27 7.13 -18.56 6.47
CA PRO A 27 5.73 -18.25 6.27
C PRO A 27 4.96 -19.56 6.05
N PRO A 28 3.78 -19.73 6.67
CA PRO A 28 2.97 -20.92 6.44
C PRO A 28 2.76 -21.08 4.94
N ALA A 29 2.74 -22.32 4.45
CA ALA A 29 2.72 -22.64 3.02
C ALA A 29 1.51 -22.07 2.24
N ASP A 30 0.55 -21.45 2.93
CA ASP A 30 -0.64 -20.77 2.41
C ASP A 30 -0.78 -19.33 2.94
N ASP A 31 0.32 -18.61 3.19
CA ASP A 31 0.24 -17.18 3.49
C ASP A 31 -0.25 -16.40 2.25
N PRO A 32 -1.47 -15.81 2.28
CA PRO A 32 -2.06 -15.15 1.11
C PRO A 32 -1.25 -13.93 0.67
N TYR A 33 -0.40 -13.38 1.54
CA TYR A 33 0.44 -12.22 1.28
C TYR A 33 1.84 -12.57 0.76
N THR A 34 2.17 -13.86 0.62
CA THR A 34 3.49 -14.32 0.13
C THR A 34 3.91 -13.63 -1.17
N PHE A 35 2.94 -13.35 -2.06
CA PHE A 35 3.20 -12.67 -3.33
C PHE A 35 3.80 -11.28 -3.16
N LEU A 36 3.53 -10.57 -2.06
CA LEU A 36 4.11 -9.24 -1.79
C LEU A 36 5.63 -9.24 -1.79
N SER A 37 6.26 -10.35 -1.39
CA SER A 37 7.73 -10.47 -1.41
C SER A 37 8.37 -10.39 -2.79
N SER A 38 7.57 -10.51 -3.86
CA SER A 38 8.03 -10.40 -5.25
C SER A 38 7.95 -8.98 -5.80
N PHE A 39 7.42 -8.00 -5.04
CA PHE A 39 7.20 -6.64 -5.51
C PHE A 39 7.94 -5.62 -4.62
N ASP A 40 8.38 -4.53 -5.22
CA ASP A 40 8.66 -3.28 -4.50
C ASP A 40 7.32 -2.61 -4.21
N THR A 41 7.02 -2.28 -2.96
CA THR A 41 5.77 -1.58 -2.59
C THR A 41 6.00 -0.10 -2.33
N VAL A 42 5.22 0.75 -3.01
CA VAL A 42 5.25 2.20 -2.87
C VAL A 42 3.90 2.71 -2.41
N PHE A 43 3.85 3.48 -1.33
CA PHE A 43 2.67 4.23 -0.93
C PHE A 43 2.74 5.65 -1.46
N LEU A 44 1.79 6.04 -2.30
CA LEU A 44 1.61 7.42 -2.74
C LEU A 44 0.42 8.03 -1.98
N ILE A 45 0.71 8.89 -1.02
CA ILE A 45 -0.27 9.42 -0.08
C ILE A 45 -0.69 10.82 -0.52
N ASP A 46 -1.99 10.99 -0.71
CA ASP A 46 -2.61 12.29 -0.93
C ASP A 46 -2.54 13.13 0.35
N ASP A 47 -1.71 14.17 0.35
CA ASP A 47 -1.63 15.18 1.41
C ASP A 47 -2.24 16.51 0.97
N SER A 48 -3.17 16.51 0.02
CA SER A 48 -3.88 17.72 -0.44
C SER A 48 -4.76 18.33 0.66
N GLY A 49 -5.27 19.55 0.42
CA GLY A 49 -6.14 20.23 1.37
C GLY A 49 -7.47 19.51 1.66
N SER A 50 -8.03 18.77 0.68
CA SER A 50 -9.31 18.04 0.82
C SER A 50 -9.23 16.91 1.85
N MET A 51 -8.03 16.39 2.08
CA MET A 51 -7.75 15.32 3.03
C MET A 51 -7.88 15.77 4.50
N ALA A 52 -7.89 17.07 4.80
CA ALA A 52 -7.93 17.57 6.16
C ALA A 52 -9.13 17.02 6.97
N GLY A 53 -8.88 16.64 8.24
CA GLY A 53 -9.92 16.14 9.13
C GLY A 53 -10.10 14.62 9.03
N SER A 54 -11.33 14.16 8.79
CA SER A 54 -11.68 12.74 8.86
C SER A 54 -10.96 11.88 7.82
N ARG A 55 -10.76 12.38 6.60
CA ARG A 55 -10.06 11.65 5.52
C ARG A 55 -8.60 11.37 5.88
N TRP A 56 -7.89 12.33 6.45
CA TRP A 56 -6.52 12.12 6.95
C TRP A 56 -6.46 11.12 8.11
N ALA A 57 -7.49 11.08 8.95
CA ALA A 57 -7.60 10.07 10.01
C ALA A 57 -7.91 8.67 9.43
N GLU A 58 -8.76 8.58 8.40
CA GLU A 58 -9.02 7.34 7.64
C GLU A 58 -7.73 6.84 6.96
N THR A 59 -6.97 7.72 6.30
CA THR A 59 -5.66 7.39 5.73
C THR A 59 -4.67 6.89 6.78
N ARG A 60 -4.64 7.48 7.97
CA ARG A 60 -3.82 6.97 9.09
C ARG A 60 -4.20 5.54 9.45
N SER A 61 -5.50 5.28 9.64
CA SER A 61 -6.02 3.96 10.00
C SER A 61 -5.72 2.92 8.90
N ALA A 62 -5.89 3.30 7.64
CA ALA A 62 -5.49 2.50 6.48
C ALA A 62 -4.01 2.11 6.55
N LEU A 63 -3.10 3.08 6.73
CA LEU A 63 -1.66 2.82 6.83
C LEU A 63 -1.31 1.94 8.03
N GLU A 64 -1.90 2.18 9.20
CA GLU A 64 -1.72 1.36 10.41
C GLU A 64 -2.16 -0.10 10.19
N THR A 65 -3.14 -0.33 9.30
CA THR A 65 -3.65 -1.66 8.97
C THR A 65 -2.80 -2.38 7.93
N ILE A 66 -2.44 -1.70 6.83
CA ILE A 66 -1.82 -2.34 5.66
C ILE A 66 -0.29 -2.39 5.71
N THR A 67 0.35 -1.36 6.29
CA THR A 67 1.82 -1.26 6.26
C THR A 67 2.54 -2.34 7.06
N PRO A 68 2.04 -2.85 8.21
CA PRO A 68 2.68 -3.97 8.91
C PRO A 68 2.78 -5.22 8.05
N ILE A 69 1.80 -5.45 7.17
CA ILE A 69 1.79 -6.59 6.25
C ILE A 69 2.82 -6.35 5.15
N CYS A 70 2.82 -5.17 4.51
CA CYS A 70 3.79 -4.89 3.46
C CYS A 70 5.25 -4.99 3.95
N VAL A 71 5.59 -4.38 5.09
CA VAL A 71 6.98 -4.41 5.60
C VAL A 71 7.41 -5.80 6.09
N ALA A 72 6.46 -6.66 6.49
CA ALA A 72 6.78 -8.03 6.87
C ALA A 72 7.14 -8.91 5.67
N HIS A 73 6.66 -8.56 4.48
CA HIS A 73 6.88 -9.32 3.25
C HIS A 73 7.89 -8.66 2.29
N ASP A 74 8.23 -7.39 2.49
CA ASP A 74 9.19 -6.64 1.69
C ASP A 74 10.55 -6.51 2.43
N ALA A 75 11.56 -7.28 1.99
CA ALA A 75 12.85 -7.39 2.68
C ALA A 75 13.72 -6.12 2.58
N ASP A 76 13.61 -5.39 1.48
CA ASP A 76 14.26 -4.10 1.24
C ASP A 76 13.41 -2.91 1.72
N GLY A 77 12.15 -3.16 2.08
CA GLY A 77 11.26 -2.21 2.72
C GLY A 77 10.45 -1.43 1.71
N ILE A 78 9.48 -0.66 2.21
CA ILE A 78 8.54 0.10 1.38
C ILE A 78 8.98 1.55 1.23
N ASP A 79 8.56 2.19 0.16
CA ASP A 79 8.77 3.63 -0.05
C ASP A 79 7.48 4.42 0.16
N LEU A 80 7.61 5.65 0.63
CA LEU A 80 6.51 6.59 0.82
C LEU A 80 6.75 7.85 -0.01
N TYR A 81 5.70 8.29 -0.70
CA TYR A 81 5.66 9.56 -1.38
C TYR A 81 4.40 10.30 -0.96
N PHE A 82 4.48 11.62 -0.89
CA PHE A 82 3.31 12.48 -0.75
C PHE A 82 3.13 13.32 -2.02
N LEU A 83 1.90 13.73 -2.34
CA LEU A 83 1.64 14.53 -3.53
C LEU A 83 2.32 15.90 -3.48
N ASN A 84 2.24 16.57 -2.32
CA ASN A 84 2.66 17.97 -2.14
C ASN A 84 3.98 18.11 -1.38
N ARG A 85 4.51 17.05 -0.74
CA ARG A 85 5.83 17.12 -0.10
C ARG A 85 6.96 16.80 -1.07
N ALA A 86 8.06 17.52 -0.87
CA ALA A 86 9.34 17.13 -1.44
C ALA A 86 9.70 15.72 -0.97
N ASP A 87 10.31 14.96 -1.87
CA ASP A 87 10.84 13.64 -1.54
C ASP A 87 11.98 13.75 -0.52
N SER A 88 12.19 12.70 0.27
CA SER A 88 13.17 12.63 1.35
C SER A 88 13.75 11.23 1.43
N GLU A 89 15.05 11.11 1.70
CA GLU A 89 15.71 9.82 1.95
C GLU A 89 15.07 9.05 3.11
N TRP A 90 14.47 9.75 4.08
CA TRP A 90 13.76 9.13 5.20
C TRP A 90 12.51 8.36 4.78
N TYR A 91 11.99 8.59 3.58
CA TYR A 91 10.77 7.96 3.10
C TYR A 91 11.00 6.65 2.35
N HIS A 92 12.25 6.26 2.11
CA HIS A 92 12.60 5.08 1.31
C HIS A 92 13.09 3.93 2.17
N ASN A 93 12.92 2.70 1.68
CA ASN A 93 13.39 1.47 2.31
C ASN A 93 12.92 1.32 3.77
N VAL A 94 11.68 1.74 4.05
CA VAL A 94 11.11 1.73 5.39
C VAL A 94 10.72 0.30 5.76
N LYS A 95 11.34 -0.24 6.82
CA LYS A 95 11.15 -1.64 7.26
C LYS A 95 10.31 -1.79 8.52
N LEU A 96 9.88 -0.69 9.12
CA LEU A 96 9.11 -0.67 10.36
C LEU A 96 7.85 0.16 10.17
N SER A 97 6.70 -0.41 10.53
CA SER A 97 5.41 0.30 10.50
C SER A 97 5.40 1.50 11.44
N SER A 98 6.15 1.47 12.55
CA SER A 98 6.32 2.64 13.43
C SER A 98 6.95 3.82 12.72
N THR A 99 7.95 3.58 11.85
CA THR A 99 8.58 4.64 11.05
C THR A 99 7.60 5.23 10.05
N VAL A 100 6.72 4.42 9.45
CA VAL A 100 5.63 4.92 8.61
C VAL A 100 4.71 5.86 9.40
N ALA A 101 4.32 5.47 10.61
CA ALA A 101 3.48 6.30 11.47
C ALA A 101 4.14 7.62 11.87
N GLU A 102 5.46 7.61 12.10
CA GLU A 102 6.26 8.81 12.38
C GLU A 102 6.33 9.74 11.17
N ILE A 103 6.65 9.19 9.98
CA ILE A 103 6.68 9.94 8.71
C ILE A 103 5.32 10.60 8.47
N PHE A 104 4.23 9.83 8.52
CA PHE A 104 2.89 10.33 8.30
C PHE A 104 2.52 11.43 9.31
N SER A 105 2.93 11.28 10.58
CA SER A 105 2.69 12.28 11.63
C SER A 105 3.50 13.57 11.46
N SER A 106 4.56 13.55 10.65
CA SER A 106 5.33 14.75 10.29
C SER A 106 4.68 15.59 9.17
N VAL A 107 3.75 15.01 8.41
CA VAL A 107 3.07 15.66 7.28
C VAL A 107 1.72 16.24 7.70
N ARG A 108 1.30 17.30 7.00
CA ARG A 108 0.00 17.97 7.21
C ARG A 108 -0.70 18.18 5.87
N PRO A 109 -2.01 17.89 5.75
CA PRO A 109 -2.79 18.19 4.57
C PRO A 109 -2.67 19.65 4.11
N GLY A 110 -2.54 19.87 2.81
CA GLY A 110 -2.49 21.19 2.16
C GLY A 110 -1.99 21.11 0.72
N GLY A 111 -2.36 22.11 -0.09
CA GLY A 111 -2.04 22.12 -1.53
C GLY A 111 -3.14 21.47 -2.38
N GLY A 112 -2.81 21.18 -3.64
CA GLY A 112 -3.70 20.54 -4.60
C GLY A 112 -3.50 19.03 -4.64
N THR A 113 -4.04 18.38 -5.67
CA THR A 113 -3.99 16.92 -5.83
C THR A 113 -3.25 16.56 -7.12
N PRO A 114 -1.95 16.89 -7.28
CA PRO A 114 -1.19 16.67 -8.52
C PRO A 114 -0.76 15.20 -8.68
N THR A 115 -1.74 14.30 -8.71
CA THR A 115 -1.56 12.85 -8.76
C THR A 115 -0.80 12.43 -10.01
N GLY A 116 -1.15 12.96 -11.18
CA GLY A 116 -0.52 12.60 -12.44
C GLY A 116 0.96 12.95 -12.47
N GLN A 117 1.31 14.17 -12.08
CA GLN A 117 2.69 14.64 -12.01
C GLN A 117 3.52 13.80 -11.04
N ARG A 118 3.00 13.53 -9.83
CA ARG A 118 3.74 12.77 -8.82
C ARG A 118 3.90 11.31 -9.23
N LEU A 119 2.86 10.70 -9.76
CA LEU A 119 2.87 9.33 -10.27
C LEU A 119 3.88 9.17 -11.43
N ASN A 120 3.90 10.11 -12.38
CA ASN A 120 4.89 10.13 -13.46
C ASN A 120 6.33 10.23 -12.92
N GLY A 121 6.52 10.98 -11.84
CA GLY A 121 7.81 11.10 -11.13
C GLY A 121 8.33 9.77 -10.60
N ILE A 122 7.44 8.83 -10.25
CA ILE A 122 7.78 7.48 -9.77
C ILE A 122 7.91 6.50 -10.93
N LEU A 123 6.93 6.48 -11.85
CA LEU A 123 6.87 5.53 -12.96
C LEU A 123 8.03 5.72 -13.95
N ARG A 124 8.36 6.96 -14.31
CA ARG A 124 9.37 7.24 -15.33
C ARG A 124 10.78 6.73 -14.97
N PRO A 125 11.35 7.00 -13.78
CA PRO A 125 12.64 6.43 -13.40
C PRO A 125 12.58 4.90 -13.26
N TYR A 126 11.48 4.35 -12.74
CA TYR A 126 11.29 2.91 -12.65
C TYR A 126 11.32 2.23 -14.04
N LEU A 127 10.55 2.75 -15.01
CA LEU A 127 10.51 2.19 -16.36
C LEU A 127 11.85 2.28 -17.08
N LYS A 128 12.64 3.34 -16.83
CA LYS A 128 14.01 3.46 -17.34
C LYS A 128 14.94 2.42 -16.72
N ARG A 129 14.76 2.11 -15.43
CA ARG A 129 15.51 1.05 -14.73
C ARG A 129 15.14 -0.32 -15.32
N TYR A 130 13.85 -0.59 -15.47
CA TYR A 130 13.34 -1.83 -16.08
C TYR A 130 13.85 -2.04 -17.51
N GLU A 131 13.78 -1.00 -18.37
CA GLU A 131 14.29 -1.08 -19.75
C GLU A 131 15.79 -1.42 -19.83
N ARG A 132 16.58 -1.01 -18.84
CA ARG A 132 18.03 -1.30 -18.80
C ARG A 132 18.34 -2.68 -18.22
N SER A 133 17.53 -3.16 -17.30
CA SER A 133 17.81 -4.36 -16.50
C SER A 133 16.52 -5.07 -16.12
N PRO A 134 15.80 -5.66 -17.09
CA PRO A 134 14.47 -6.24 -16.85
C PRO A 134 14.53 -7.41 -15.87
N GLU A 135 15.53 -8.28 -15.99
CA GLU A 135 15.71 -9.48 -15.15
C GLU A 135 16.00 -9.18 -13.67
N SER A 136 16.53 -7.99 -13.36
CA SER A 136 16.90 -7.60 -11.98
C SER A 136 16.03 -6.49 -11.42
N THR A 137 15.04 -6.02 -12.18
CA THR A 137 14.11 -4.98 -11.72
C THR A 137 12.86 -5.67 -11.19
N LYS A 138 12.72 -5.68 -9.86
CA LYS A 138 11.51 -6.17 -9.20
C LYS A 138 10.26 -5.46 -9.75
N PRO A 139 9.15 -6.19 -9.97
CA PRO A 139 7.83 -5.62 -10.20
C PRO A 139 7.47 -4.55 -9.16
N LEU A 140 6.69 -3.55 -9.57
CA LEU A 140 6.33 -2.40 -8.74
C LEU A 140 4.83 -2.41 -8.43
N ASN A 141 4.49 -2.24 -7.17
CA ASN A 141 3.12 -2.07 -6.70
C ASN A 141 2.96 -0.69 -6.06
N ILE A 142 2.22 0.21 -6.72
CA ILE A 142 1.97 1.56 -6.21
C ILE A 142 0.56 1.60 -5.61
N ILE A 143 0.46 1.82 -4.30
CA ILE A 143 -0.80 2.01 -3.59
C ILE A 143 -1.02 3.50 -3.36
N ILE A 144 -1.97 4.08 -4.09
CA ILE A 144 -2.33 5.49 -4.02
C ILE A 144 -3.50 5.67 -3.05
N ILE A 145 -3.30 6.37 -1.93
CA ILE A 145 -4.39 6.65 -0.96
C ILE A 145 -4.86 8.09 -1.17
N THR A 146 -6.12 8.27 -1.59
CA THR A 146 -6.67 9.60 -1.94
C THR A 146 -8.17 9.70 -1.66
N ASP A 147 -8.69 10.91 -1.44
CA ASP A 147 -10.12 11.17 -1.25
C ASP A 147 -10.85 11.65 -2.51
N GLY A 148 -10.13 11.96 -3.58
CA GLY A 148 -10.58 12.93 -4.57
C GLY A 148 -10.14 12.66 -6.00
N GLU A 149 -10.67 13.48 -6.89
CA GLU A 149 -10.23 13.59 -8.28
C GLU A 149 -8.88 14.33 -8.35
N PRO A 150 -7.93 13.86 -9.17
CA PRO A 150 -6.69 14.58 -9.45
C PRO A 150 -6.96 16.01 -9.94
N SER A 151 -6.09 16.94 -9.55
CA SER A 151 -6.10 18.32 -10.08
C SER A 151 -5.36 18.47 -11.42
N ASP A 152 -4.82 17.36 -11.93
CA ASP A 152 -4.04 17.27 -13.16
C ASP A 152 -4.35 15.97 -13.91
N ASP A 153 -3.74 15.81 -15.08
CA ASP A 153 -3.93 14.63 -15.94
C ASP A 153 -3.19 13.41 -15.36
N VAL A 154 -3.95 12.51 -14.72
CA VAL A 154 -3.47 11.21 -14.21
C VAL A 154 -3.49 10.10 -15.26
N GLU A 155 -4.32 10.23 -16.30
CA GLU A 155 -4.53 9.20 -17.32
C GLU A 155 -3.28 9.06 -18.19
N SER A 156 -2.76 10.18 -18.69
CA SER A 156 -1.58 10.22 -19.55
C SER A 156 -0.36 9.45 -19.01
N PRO A 157 0.09 9.65 -17.76
CA PRO A 157 1.24 8.90 -17.25
C PRO A 157 0.97 7.41 -17.08
N ILE A 158 -0.26 7.01 -16.71
CA ILE A 158 -0.66 5.60 -16.60
C ILE A 158 -0.65 4.94 -17.99
N VAL A 159 -1.31 5.56 -18.97
CA VAL A 159 -1.36 5.09 -20.36
C VAL A 159 0.04 5.01 -20.97
N ALA A 160 0.88 6.01 -20.73
CA ALA A 160 2.27 6.00 -21.20
C ALA A 160 3.08 4.85 -20.59
N ALA A 161 2.88 4.56 -19.30
CA ALA A 161 3.53 3.44 -18.63
C ALA A 161 3.04 2.08 -19.18
N ALA A 162 1.73 1.91 -19.33
CA ALA A 162 1.12 0.73 -19.93
C ALA A 162 1.69 0.46 -21.33
N LYS A 163 1.63 1.45 -22.24
CA LYS A 163 2.19 1.34 -23.60
C LYS A 163 3.70 1.05 -23.61
N LYS A 164 4.46 1.59 -22.66
CA LYS A 164 5.90 1.34 -22.57
C LYS A 164 6.18 -0.10 -22.13
N LEU A 165 5.42 -0.63 -21.16
CA LEU A 165 5.55 -1.99 -20.68
C LEU A 165 5.21 -3.02 -21.76
N ASP A 166 4.16 -2.78 -22.55
CA ASP A 166 3.80 -3.66 -23.68
C ASP A 166 4.89 -3.68 -24.75
N LYS A 167 5.47 -2.52 -25.07
CA LYS A 167 6.61 -2.43 -26.00
C LYS A 167 7.86 -3.16 -25.50
N LEU A 168 8.01 -3.32 -24.19
CA LEU A 168 9.12 -4.03 -23.57
C LEU A 168 8.82 -5.52 -23.32
N ASP A 169 7.66 -6.02 -23.77
CA ASP A 169 7.18 -7.38 -23.52
C ASP A 169 7.22 -7.73 -22.01
N ALA A 170 6.85 -6.75 -21.18
CA ALA A 170 6.90 -6.92 -19.73
C ALA A 170 5.78 -7.85 -19.24
N PRO A 171 6.03 -8.65 -18.18
CA PRO A 171 4.97 -9.44 -17.55
C PRO A 171 3.79 -8.57 -17.14
N ALA A 172 2.55 -9.07 -17.25
CA ALA A 172 1.33 -8.31 -16.96
C ALA A 172 1.41 -7.58 -15.60
N TRP A 173 1.93 -8.27 -14.59
CA TRP A 173 2.10 -7.80 -13.21
C TRP A 173 3.35 -6.93 -12.95
N GLN A 174 4.11 -6.52 -13.97
CA GLN A 174 5.36 -5.76 -13.76
C GLN A 174 5.12 -4.40 -13.07
N VAL A 175 3.96 -3.79 -13.29
CA VAL A 175 3.50 -2.59 -12.59
C VAL A 175 2.03 -2.77 -12.29
N GLY A 176 1.64 -2.55 -11.04
CA GLY A 176 0.26 -2.35 -10.62
C GLY A 176 0.10 -1.01 -9.91
N ILE A 177 -1.01 -0.34 -10.16
CA ILE A 177 -1.41 0.93 -9.56
C ILE A 177 -2.75 0.71 -8.88
N GLN A 178 -2.72 0.58 -7.56
CA GLN A 178 -3.92 0.43 -6.75
C GLN A 178 -4.38 1.80 -6.25
N PHE A 179 -5.55 2.24 -6.68
CA PHE A 179 -6.23 3.35 -6.01
C PHE A 179 -6.99 2.85 -4.79
N PHE A 180 -6.67 3.42 -3.64
CA PHE A 180 -7.34 3.18 -2.38
C PHE A 180 -8.09 4.43 -1.93
N GLN A 181 -9.38 4.48 -2.23
CA GLN A 181 -10.19 5.67 -2.03
C GLN A 181 -10.61 5.82 -0.57
N VAL A 182 -10.17 6.88 0.12
CA VAL A 182 -10.72 7.28 1.42
C VAL A 182 -11.88 8.28 1.24
N GLY A 183 -12.71 8.44 2.28
CA GLY A 183 -13.90 9.27 2.17
C GLY A 183 -15.00 8.64 1.28
N ARG A 184 -16.00 9.46 0.96
CA ARG A 184 -17.27 8.99 0.36
C ARG A 184 -17.72 9.85 -0.82
N GLU A 185 -16.78 10.50 -1.50
CA GLU A 185 -17.11 11.41 -2.60
C GLU A 185 -17.54 10.63 -3.85
N PRO A 186 -18.79 10.81 -4.34
CA PRO A 186 -19.28 10.04 -5.48
C PRO A 186 -18.52 10.35 -6.79
N ALA A 187 -18.12 11.61 -6.98
CA ALA A 187 -17.37 12.04 -8.16
C ALA A 187 -15.99 11.36 -8.21
N ALA A 188 -15.24 11.39 -7.10
CA ALA A 188 -13.98 10.69 -6.96
C ALA A 188 -14.13 9.18 -7.21
N LYS A 189 -15.18 8.56 -6.64
CA LYS A 189 -15.47 7.14 -6.87
C LYS A 189 -15.72 6.82 -8.35
N ALA A 190 -16.49 7.65 -9.03
CA ALA A 190 -16.78 7.48 -10.44
C ALA A 190 -15.52 7.64 -11.29
N HIS A 191 -14.70 8.66 -11.02
CA HIS A 191 -13.45 8.91 -11.72
C HIS A 191 -12.45 7.75 -11.56
N LEU A 192 -12.22 7.29 -10.32
CA LEU A 192 -11.30 6.16 -10.08
C LEU A 192 -11.81 4.86 -10.72
N LYS A 193 -13.12 4.64 -10.71
CA LYS A 193 -13.74 3.51 -11.41
C LYS A 193 -13.53 3.59 -12.93
N GLN A 194 -13.54 4.80 -13.48
CA GLN A 194 -13.27 5.01 -14.90
C GLN A 194 -11.82 4.66 -15.26
N LEU A 195 -10.86 5.04 -14.40
CA LEU A 195 -9.45 4.66 -14.60
C LEU A 195 -9.20 3.15 -14.53
N ASP A 196 -10.03 2.44 -13.77
CA ASP A 196 -9.98 0.98 -13.59
C ASP A 196 -10.60 0.24 -14.79
N ASP A 197 -11.86 0.56 -15.14
CA ASP A 197 -12.61 -0.19 -16.16
C ASP A 197 -12.38 0.33 -17.60
N GLU A 198 -12.13 1.62 -17.79
CA GLU A 198 -12.24 2.32 -19.09
C GLU A 198 -10.90 2.89 -19.57
N LEU A 199 -9.76 2.49 -18.98
CA LEU A 199 -8.44 3.05 -19.32
C LEU A 199 -8.08 2.94 -20.81
N ALA A 200 -8.43 1.82 -21.45
CA ALA A 200 -8.19 1.61 -22.88
C ALA A 200 -9.04 2.56 -23.73
N GLU A 201 -10.30 2.79 -23.34
CA GLU A 201 -11.22 3.70 -24.02
C GLU A 201 -10.76 5.15 -23.90
N LEU A 202 -10.34 5.57 -22.69
CA LEU A 202 -9.75 6.88 -22.43
C LEU A 202 -8.48 7.11 -23.28
N ALA A 203 -7.68 6.06 -23.47
CA ALA A 203 -6.47 6.11 -24.30
C ALA A 203 -6.75 6.12 -25.82
N GLY A 204 -7.99 5.88 -26.25
CA GLY A 204 -8.36 5.69 -27.65
C GLY A 204 -7.72 4.46 -28.30
N GLU A 205 -7.44 3.42 -27.50
CA GLU A 205 -6.79 2.18 -27.94
C GLU A 205 -7.78 1.00 -27.91
N GLU A 206 -7.65 0.07 -28.85
CA GLU A 206 -8.50 -1.14 -28.88
C GLU A 206 -8.17 -2.12 -27.76
N GLU A 207 -6.88 -2.20 -27.40
CA GLU A 207 -6.38 -3.04 -26.31
C GLU A 207 -5.22 -2.32 -25.62
N LEU A 208 -5.31 -2.19 -24.30
CA LEU A 208 -4.25 -1.67 -23.44
C LEU A 208 -4.10 -2.64 -22.27
N ARG A 209 -2.86 -2.92 -21.86
CA ARG A 209 -2.66 -3.70 -20.64
C ARG A 209 -3.32 -3.01 -19.45
N ASP A 210 -4.00 -3.83 -18.69
CA ASP A 210 -4.66 -3.45 -17.45
C ASP A 210 -3.64 -3.51 -16.29
N ILE A 211 -3.43 -2.36 -15.65
CA ILE A 211 -2.46 -2.13 -14.57
C ILE A 211 -3.06 -1.32 -13.42
N VAL A 212 -4.36 -1.01 -13.45
CA VAL A 212 -5.04 -0.16 -12.47
C VAL A 212 -6.12 -1.00 -11.80
N ASP A 213 -6.27 -0.88 -10.48
CA ASP A 213 -7.44 -1.40 -9.75
C ASP A 213 -7.87 -0.39 -8.70
N THR A 214 -9.17 -0.34 -8.40
CA THR A 214 -9.71 0.58 -7.38
C THR A 214 -10.42 -0.16 -6.26
N VAL A 215 -10.10 0.22 -5.02
CA VAL A 215 -10.79 -0.23 -3.81
C VAL A 215 -11.23 0.98 -2.99
N PRO A 216 -12.50 1.07 -2.55
CA PRO A 216 -12.88 2.04 -1.54
C PRO A 216 -12.47 1.56 -0.14
N PHE A 217 -11.96 2.47 0.69
CA PHE A 217 -11.74 2.29 2.13
C PHE A 217 -13.06 2.05 2.87
N THR A 218 -14.19 2.39 2.27
CA THR A 218 -15.48 2.12 2.87
C THR A 218 -15.89 0.68 2.68
N GLY A 219 -15.92 -0.02 3.80
CA GLY A 219 -17.01 -0.94 4.02
C GLY A 219 -18.32 -0.24 3.81
N ALA A 220 -19.19 -0.87 3.02
CA ALA A 220 -20.60 -0.55 3.09
C ALA A 220 -20.93 -0.53 4.59
N GLU A 221 -21.22 0.67 5.11
CA GLU A 221 -21.61 0.90 6.51
C GLU A 221 -20.51 0.97 7.59
N GLY A 222 -19.28 1.38 7.27
CA GLY A 222 -18.33 1.83 8.31
C GLY A 222 -17.68 0.73 9.15
N GLY A 223 -17.62 -0.50 8.62
CA GLY A 223 -16.80 -1.58 9.16
C GLY A 223 -15.30 -1.41 8.88
N GLU A 224 -14.48 -2.11 9.66
CA GLU A 224 -13.03 -2.23 9.44
C GLU A 224 -12.72 -3.06 8.17
N LEU A 225 -11.54 -2.87 7.57
CA LEU A 225 -11.11 -3.69 6.44
C LEU A 225 -10.99 -5.16 6.87
N THR A 226 -11.68 -6.07 6.17
CA THR A 226 -11.48 -7.51 6.41
C THR A 226 -10.12 -7.94 5.86
N GLY A 227 -9.66 -9.14 6.21
CA GLY A 227 -8.45 -9.73 5.61
C GLY A 227 -8.53 -9.79 4.08
N ASP A 228 -9.72 -10.05 3.52
CA ASP A 228 -9.93 -10.04 2.06
C ASP A 228 -9.88 -8.62 1.47
N GLY A 229 -10.41 -7.63 2.21
CA GLY A 229 -10.30 -6.22 1.85
C GLY A 229 -8.85 -5.75 1.82
N ILE A 230 -8.08 -6.09 2.85
CA ILE A 230 -6.64 -5.81 2.91
C ILE A 230 -5.93 -6.50 1.75
N LEU A 231 -6.19 -7.79 1.51
CA LEU A 231 -5.57 -8.52 0.41
C LEU A 231 -5.86 -7.87 -0.94
N LYS A 232 -7.09 -7.40 -1.18
CA LYS A 232 -7.41 -6.66 -2.39
C LYS A 232 -6.63 -5.33 -2.46
N VAL A 233 -6.56 -4.58 -1.37
CA VAL A 233 -5.79 -3.32 -1.33
C VAL A 233 -4.31 -3.53 -1.63
N VAL A 234 -3.68 -4.60 -1.15
CA VAL A 234 -2.24 -4.76 -1.36
C VAL A 234 -1.91 -5.50 -2.67
N LEU A 235 -2.79 -6.35 -3.20
CA LEU A 235 -2.48 -7.19 -4.37
C LEU A 235 -3.41 -7.03 -5.57
N GLY A 236 -4.48 -6.24 -5.48
CA GLY A 236 -5.51 -6.13 -6.52
C GLY A 236 -4.94 -5.80 -7.90
N ALA A 237 -4.14 -4.73 -7.97
CA ALA A 237 -3.53 -4.26 -9.23
C ALA A 237 -2.42 -5.17 -9.79
N VAL A 238 -1.86 -6.10 -9.00
CA VAL A 238 -0.75 -6.98 -9.44
C VAL A 238 -1.12 -8.46 -9.53
N ASN A 239 -2.27 -8.87 -8.97
CA ASN A 239 -2.73 -10.26 -8.97
C ASN A 239 -4.13 -10.38 -9.59
N ARG A 240 -4.16 -10.65 -10.89
CA ARG A 240 -5.40 -10.79 -11.68
C ARG A 240 -6.36 -11.90 -11.20
N ARG A 241 -5.87 -12.88 -10.44
CA ARG A 241 -6.75 -13.92 -9.85
C ARG A 241 -7.54 -13.37 -8.65
N LEU A 242 -6.91 -12.49 -7.87
CA LEU A 242 -7.55 -11.82 -6.75
C LEU A 242 -8.53 -10.75 -7.25
N ASP A 243 -8.17 -10.02 -8.29
CA ASP A 243 -9.05 -9.05 -8.93
C ASP A 243 -10.37 -9.68 -9.44
N ARG A 244 -10.31 -10.83 -10.13
CA ARG A 244 -11.50 -11.51 -10.67
C ARG A 244 -12.48 -12.04 -9.61
N LYS A 245 -12.09 -12.15 -8.33
CA LYS A 245 -13.02 -12.54 -7.25
C LYS A 245 -13.90 -11.33 -6.89
N LYS A 246 -15.16 -11.36 -7.37
CA LYS A 246 -16.16 -10.29 -7.18
C LYS A 246 -16.28 -9.83 -5.71
N SER A 247 -16.28 -8.51 -5.55
CA SER A 247 -16.41 -7.65 -4.35
C SER A 247 -17.62 -7.88 -3.42
N LYS A 248 -18.02 -9.12 -3.12
CA LYS A 248 -19.18 -9.37 -2.25
C LYS A 248 -18.86 -9.41 -0.74
N ASP A 249 -17.60 -9.62 -0.35
CA ASP A 249 -17.25 -9.90 1.06
C ASP A 249 -16.05 -9.08 1.59
N LEU A 250 -15.83 -7.83 1.14
CA LEU A 250 -14.69 -7.02 1.60
C LEU A 250 -14.83 -6.49 3.05
N HIS A 251 -16.00 -6.62 3.67
CA HIS A 251 -16.36 -5.88 4.88
C HIS A 251 -17.25 -6.72 5.82
N ARG A 252 -17.17 -6.49 7.14
CA ARG A 252 -18.02 -7.09 8.16
C ARG A 252 -18.54 -6.05 9.14
#